data_AF-H0ELS2-F1
#
_entry.id   AF-H0ELS2-F1
#
_cell.length_a   1.000
_cell.length_b   1.000
_cell.length_c   1.000
_cell.angle_alpha   90.00
_cell.angle_beta   90.00
_cell.angle_gamma   90.00
#
_symmetry.space_group_name_H-M   'P 1'
#
loop_
_entity.id
_entity.type
_entity.pdbx_description
1 polymer ?
#
loop_
_entity_poly.entity_id
_entity_poly.type
_entity_poly.pdbx_seq_one_letter_code
_entity_poly.pdbx_strand_id
1 'polypeptide(L)'
;MLHIYILSSRFRCFEPDVCRIWQQHLLDHFFYDMENKMAVSHDVFVQWRGVLAAYDEGLAKNDAVLAGALWRNVFKASEDVDIVKLAMIVSFMRRTLNKLDAMDDMMIMQAKLEFSSPDMEKELVAKKSKALEDTRPTQVKVKQGKK
;
A
#
# COMPACT_ATOMS: atom_id res chain seq x y z
N MET A 1 9.41 3.06 -3.10
CA MET A 1 8.87 1.80 -2.54
C MET A 1 7.39 1.57 -2.88
N LEU A 2 6.43 2.44 -2.51
CA LEU A 2 5.00 2.16 -2.74
C LEU A 2 4.63 1.95 -4.23
N HIS A 3 5.02 2.87 -5.13
CA HIS A 3 4.76 2.69 -6.57
C HIS A 3 5.48 1.46 -7.15
N ILE A 4 6.71 1.17 -6.71
CA ILE A 4 7.45 -0.02 -7.11
C ILE A 4 6.67 -1.28 -6.73
N TYR A 5 6.03 -1.30 -5.56
CA TYR A 5 5.21 -2.45 -5.12
C TYR A 5 3.99 -2.63 -6.01
N ILE A 6 3.31 -1.53 -6.33
CA ILE A 6 2.12 -1.57 -7.18
C ILE A 6 2.47 -2.12 -8.57
N LEU A 7 3.56 -1.64 -9.19
CA LEU A 7 4.06 -2.16 -10.47
C LEU A 7 4.49 -3.63 -10.36
N SER A 8 5.30 -3.96 -9.35
CA SER A 8 5.77 -5.34 -9.13
C SER A 8 4.60 -6.31 -8.97
N SER A 9 3.53 -5.89 -8.29
CA SER A 9 2.31 -6.69 -8.13
C SER A 9 1.62 -6.95 -9.46
N ARG A 10 1.54 -5.94 -10.35
CA ARG A 10 0.92 -6.13 -11.66
C ARG A 10 1.79 -6.93 -12.64
N PHE A 11 3.12 -6.80 -12.55
CA PHE A 11 4.04 -7.60 -13.37
C PHE A 11 3.98 -9.10 -13.02
N ARG A 12 3.64 -9.46 -11.76
CA ARG A 12 3.40 -10.86 -11.37
C ARG A 12 2.25 -11.52 -12.13
N CYS A 13 1.38 -10.74 -12.77
CA CYS A 13 0.28 -11.26 -13.58
C CYS A 13 0.65 -11.50 -15.05
N PHE A 14 1.86 -11.11 -15.49
CA PHE A 14 2.35 -11.44 -16.84
C PHE A 14 2.79 -12.90 -16.94
N GLU A 15 2.97 -13.38 -18.18
CA GLU A 15 3.60 -14.68 -18.45
C GLU A 15 4.95 -14.82 -17.72
N PRO A 16 5.30 -16.01 -17.18
CA PRO A 16 6.42 -16.16 -16.25
C PRO A 16 7.77 -15.64 -16.75
N ASP A 17 8.11 -15.86 -18.03
CA ASP A 17 9.37 -15.41 -18.62
C ASP A 17 9.42 -13.88 -18.75
N VAL A 18 8.29 -13.30 -19.16
CA VAL A 18 8.12 -11.85 -19.26
C VAL A 18 8.15 -11.21 -17.87
N CYS A 19 7.39 -11.75 -16.92
CA CYS A 19 7.35 -11.29 -15.53
C CYS A 19 8.77 -11.20 -14.95
N ARG A 20 9.59 -12.26 -15.10
CA ARG A 20 10.96 -12.29 -14.55
C ARG A 20 11.81 -11.15 -15.09
N ILE A 21 11.78 -10.93 -16.41
CA ILE A 21 12.55 -9.87 -17.09
C ILE A 21 12.11 -8.49 -16.59
N TRP A 22 10.81 -8.22 -16.56
CA TRP A 22 10.27 -6.92 -16.15
C TRP A 22 10.50 -6.61 -14.67
N GLN A 23 10.34 -7.61 -13.80
CA GLN A 23 10.63 -7.45 -12.37
C GLN A 23 12.11 -7.19 -12.12
N GLN A 24 13.00 -7.91 -12.83
CA GLN A 24 14.43 -7.69 -12.72
C GLN A 24 14.79 -6.26 -13.14
N HIS A 25 14.37 -5.81 -14.33
CA HIS A 25 14.66 -4.44 -14.79
C HIS A 25 14.11 -3.37 -13.85
N LEU A 26 12.88 -3.53 -13.35
CA LEU A 26 12.28 -2.57 -12.41
C LEU A 26 13.11 -2.45 -11.13
N LEU A 27 13.55 -3.58 -10.57
CA LEU A 27 14.35 -3.59 -9.36
C LEU A 27 15.76 -3.07 -9.61
N ASP A 28 16.40 -3.45 -10.71
CA ASP A 28 17.75 -2.98 -11.06
C ASP A 28 17.78 -1.45 -11.18
N HIS A 29 16.83 -0.86 -11.92
CA HIS A 29 16.71 0.59 -12.03
C HIS A 29 16.41 1.26 -10.68
N PHE A 30 15.51 0.67 -9.90
CA PHE A 30 15.19 1.20 -8.58
C PHE A 30 16.40 1.19 -7.63
N PHE A 31 17.16 0.10 -7.59
CA PHE A 31 18.33 -0.02 -6.73
C PHE A 31 19.49 0.84 -7.21
N TYR A 32 19.68 1.00 -8.52
CA TYR A 32 20.64 1.96 -9.09
C TYR A 32 20.34 3.40 -8.63
N ASP A 33 19.07 3.81 -8.66
CA ASP A 33 18.65 5.13 -8.17
C ASP A 33 18.81 5.29 -6.65
N MET A 34 18.68 4.20 -5.89
CA MET A 34 18.87 4.19 -4.45
C MET A 34 20.34 4.16 -4.04
N GLU A 35 21.22 3.52 -4.81
CA GLU A 35 22.67 3.51 -4.58
C GLU A 35 23.26 4.92 -4.65
N ASN A 36 22.78 5.74 -5.59
CA ASN A 36 23.11 7.16 -5.65
C ASN A 36 22.66 7.95 -4.40
N LYS A 37 21.74 7.40 -3.61
CA LYS A 37 21.18 8.03 -2.39
C LYS A 37 21.66 7.37 -1.09
N MET A 38 22.27 6.18 -1.14
CA MET A 38 22.63 5.36 0.02
C MET A 38 23.89 4.53 -0.26
N ALA A 39 24.92 4.66 0.59
CA ALA A 39 26.21 3.96 0.45
C ALA A 39 26.19 2.46 0.82
N VAL A 40 25.04 1.89 1.20
CA VAL A 40 24.91 0.48 1.64
C VAL A 40 23.70 -0.16 0.96
N SER A 41 23.93 -0.88 -0.13
CA SER A 41 22.89 -1.47 -1.00
C SER A 41 22.14 -2.66 -0.37
N HIS A 42 22.80 -3.44 0.49
CA HIS A 42 22.24 -4.68 1.04
C HIS A 42 21.02 -4.45 1.95
N ASP A 43 21.03 -3.41 2.78
CA ASP A 43 19.93 -3.12 3.71
C ASP A 43 18.64 -2.74 2.99
N VAL A 44 18.75 -2.04 1.86
CA VAL A 44 17.60 -1.59 1.06
C VAL A 44 16.88 -2.79 0.42
N PHE A 45 17.62 -3.82 0.02
CA PHE A 45 17.03 -5.04 -0.55
C PHE A 45 16.22 -5.82 0.48
N VAL A 46 16.76 -5.99 1.70
CA VAL A 46 16.03 -6.65 2.80
C VAL A 46 14.78 -5.85 3.17
N GLN A 47 14.90 -4.53 3.28
CA GLN A 47 13.76 -3.64 3.51
C GLN A 47 12.68 -3.79 2.42
N TRP A 48 13.08 -3.82 1.16
CA TRP A 48 12.17 -4.01 0.04
C TRP A 48 11.37 -5.31 0.14
N ARG A 49 12.03 -6.44 0.48
CA ARG A 49 11.37 -7.73 0.68
C ARG A 49 10.40 -7.71 1.86
N GLY A 50 10.75 -7.01 2.95
CA GLY A 50 9.86 -6.80 4.08
C GLY A 50 8.62 -5.99 3.72
N VAL A 51 8.79 -4.93 2.92
CA VAL A 51 7.68 -4.12 2.39
C VAL A 51 6.76 -4.96 1.50
N LEU A 52 7.32 -5.77 0.59
CA LEU A 52 6.56 -6.65 -0.30
C LEU A 52 5.66 -7.60 0.50
N ALA A 53 6.23 -8.31 1.48
CA ALA A 53 5.49 -9.25 2.30
C ALA A 53 4.38 -8.59 3.13
N ALA A 54 4.68 -7.44 3.76
CA ALA A 54 3.71 -6.72 4.60
C ALA A 54 2.52 -6.18 3.80
N TYR A 55 2.77 -5.70 2.58
CA TYR A 55 1.71 -5.20 1.70
C TYR A 55 0.88 -6.34 1.10
N ASP A 56 1.51 -7.44 0.69
CA ASP A 56 0.79 -8.65 0.23
C ASP A 56 -0.15 -9.18 1.33
N GLU A 57 0.33 -9.24 2.59
CA GLU A 57 -0.50 -9.61 3.74
C GLU A 57 -1.68 -8.65 3.94
N GLY A 58 -1.43 -7.34 3.85
CA GLY A 58 -2.46 -6.31 3.97
C GLY A 58 -3.54 -6.43 2.90
N LEU A 59 -3.15 -6.65 1.64
CA LEU A 59 -4.09 -6.84 0.54
C LEU A 59 -4.93 -8.10 0.69
N ALA A 60 -4.31 -9.22 1.09
CA ALA A 60 -4.96 -10.52 1.24
C ALA A 60 -5.93 -10.57 2.44
N LYS A 61 -5.69 -9.76 3.49
CA LYS A 61 -6.52 -9.73 4.70
C LYS A 61 -7.57 -8.63 4.63
N ASN A 62 -7.23 -7.42 5.08
CA ASN A 62 -8.16 -6.30 5.19
C ASN A 62 -7.42 -4.96 5.29
N ASP A 63 -8.18 -3.88 5.16
CA ASP A 63 -7.64 -2.52 5.12
C ASP A 63 -6.99 -2.08 6.43
N ALA A 64 -7.36 -2.65 7.58
CA ALA A 64 -6.68 -2.34 8.84
C ALA A 64 -5.26 -2.92 8.88
N VAL A 65 -5.08 -4.15 8.36
CA VAL A 65 -3.73 -4.76 8.23
C VAL A 65 -2.90 -3.97 7.21
N LEU A 66 -3.49 -3.58 6.08
CA LEU A 66 -2.83 -2.76 5.07
C LEU A 66 -2.44 -1.38 5.61
N ALA A 67 -3.33 -0.72 6.36
CA ALA A 67 -3.06 0.53 7.04
C ALA A 67 -1.89 0.39 8.04
N GLY A 68 -1.86 -0.70 8.81
CA GLY A 68 -0.74 -0.99 9.70
C GLY A 68 0.59 -1.17 8.97
N ALA A 69 0.59 -1.83 7.81
CA ALA A 69 1.79 -1.97 6.99
C ALA A 69 2.25 -0.63 6.41
N LEU A 70 1.33 0.20 5.91
CA LEU A 70 1.61 1.54 5.39
C LEU A 70 2.11 2.48 6.50
N TRP A 71 1.51 2.43 7.68
CA TRP A 71 1.94 3.21 8.84
C TRP A 71 3.40 2.92 9.21
N ARG A 72 3.79 1.64 9.29
CA ARG A 72 5.18 1.25 9.57
C ARG A 72 6.16 1.67 8.46
N ASN A 73 5.79 1.45 7.20
CA ASN A 73 6.72 1.58 6.07
C ASN A 73 6.81 3.00 5.48
N VAL A 74 5.68 3.70 5.38
CA VAL A 74 5.56 5.07 4.82
C VAL A 74 5.70 6.12 5.91
N PHE A 75 4.96 5.97 7.01
CA PHE A 75 4.94 6.94 8.11
C PHE A 75 5.92 6.64 9.24
N LYS A 76 6.79 5.63 9.06
CA LYS A 76 7.85 5.25 10.00
C LYS A 76 7.35 4.95 11.41
N ALA A 77 6.14 4.42 11.52
CA ALA A 77 5.46 4.15 12.78
C ALA A 77 5.32 5.40 13.69
N SER A 78 5.23 6.59 13.10
CA SER A 78 5.01 7.84 13.85
C SER A 78 3.65 7.83 14.57
N GLU A 79 3.65 8.19 15.85
CA GLU A 79 2.42 8.32 16.65
C GLU A 79 1.56 9.51 16.20
N ASP A 80 2.19 10.56 15.67
CA ASP A 80 1.54 11.79 15.19
C ASP A 80 1.01 11.67 13.74
N VAL A 81 0.71 10.44 13.29
CA VAL A 81 0.24 10.21 11.92
C VAL A 81 -1.16 10.81 11.71
N ASP A 82 -1.32 11.54 10.61
CA ASP A 82 -2.64 11.93 10.12
C ASP A 82 -3.36 10.68 9.59
N ILE A 83 -4.31 10.18 10.38
CA ILE A 83 -5.08 8.97 10.09
C ILE A 83 -5.89 9.12 8.79
N VAL A 84 -6.33 10.34 8.45
CA VAL A 84 -7.06 10.59 7.19
C VAL A 84 -6.12 10.40 6.01
N LYS A 85 -4.90 10.94 6.07
CA LYS A 85 -3.88 10.71 5.02
C LYS A 85 -3.51 9.24 4.91
N LEU A 86 -3.38 8.53 6.04
CA LEU A 86 -3.12 7.09 6.03
C LEU A 86 -4.24 6.33 5.31
N ALA A 87 -5.50 6.62 5.64
CA ALA A 87 -6.67 6.02 4.99
C ALA A 87 -6.77 6.38 3.49
N MET A 88 -6.38 7.60 3.11
CA MET A 88 -6.28 8.01 1.70
C MET A 88 -5.24 7.17 0.95
N ILE A 89 -4.08 6.89 1.53
CA ILE A 89 -3.06 6.04 0.90
C ILE A 89 -3.55 4.59 0.77
N VAL A 90 -4.27 4.07 1.77
CA VAL A 90 -4.92 2.74 1.71
C VAL A 90 -5.90 2.69 0.53
N SER A 91 -6.81 3.65 0.45
CA SER A 91 -7.81 3.74 -0.63
C SER A 91 -7.14 3.87 -2.00
N PHE A 92 -6.15 4.76 -2.11
CA PHE A 92 -5.36 4.96 -3.32
C PHE A 92 -4.72 3.66 -3.79
N MET A 93 -4.11 2.90 -2.90
CA MET A 93 -3.43 1.66 -3.22
C MET A 93 -4.43 0.60 -3.72
N ARG A 94 -5.58 0.44 -3.06
CA ARG A 94 -6.67 -0.46 -3.48
C ARG A 94 -7.20 -0.08 -4.86
N ARG A 95 -7.55 1.18 -5.08
CA ARG A 95 -8.04 1.67 -6.36
C ARG A 95 -7.01 1.50 -7.47
N THR A 96 -5.75 1.82 -7.21
CA THR A 96 -4.69 1.75 -8.23
C THR A 96 -4.43 0.31 -8.65
N LEU A 97 -4.36 -0.62 -7.70
CA LEU A 97 -4.22 -2.05 -8.01
C LEU A 97 -5.42 -2.58 -8.79
N ASN A 98 -6.65 -2.23 -8.39
CA ASN A 98 -7.86 -2.60 -9.13
C ASN A 98 -7.86 -2.03 -10.56
N LYS A 99 -7.45 -0.77 -10.73
CA LYS A 99 -7.32 -0.13 -12.04
C LYS A 99 -6.29 -0.86 -12.91
N LEU A 100 -5.15 -1.24 -12.34
CA LEU A 100 -4.10 -1.97 -13.04
C LEU A 100 -4.49 -3.39 -13.44
N ASP A 101 -5.24 -4.07 -12.58
CA ASP A 101 -5.78 -5.40 -12.85
C ASP A 101 -6.71 -5.39 -14.08
N ALA A 102 -7.46 -4.29 -14.26
CA ALA A 102 -8.32 -4.09 -15.42
C ALA A 102 -7.60 -3.61 -16.70
N MET A 103 -6.31 -3.29 -16.64
CA MET A 103 -5.54 -2.83 -17.81
C MET A 103 -4.96 -4.00 -18.61
N ASP A 104 -4.91 -3.82 -19.93
CA ASP A 104 -4.21 -4.73 -20.84
C ASP A 104 -2.69 -4.70 -20.66
N ASP A 105 -2.05 -5.86 -20.80
CA ASP A 105 -0.61 -6.03 -20.62
C ASP A 105 0.20 -5.12 -21.57
N MET A 106 -0.25 -4.95 -22.82
CA MET A 106 0.45 -4.12 -23.82
C MET A 106 0.46 -2.65 -23.43
N MET A 107 -0.61 -2.14 -22.81
CA MET A 107 -0.67 -0.75 -22.33
C MET A 107 0.35 -0.51 -21.21
N ILE A 108 0.50 -1.48 -20.32
CA ILE A 108 1.45 -1.41 -19.20
C ILE A 108 2.88 -1.50 -19.71
N MET A 109 3.16 -2.41 -20.64
CA MET A 109 4.48 -2.56 -21.26
C MET A 109 4.91 -1.32 -22.06
N GLN A 110 3.97 -0.58 -22.64
CA GLN A 110 4.24 0.69 -23.32
C GLN A 110 4.48 1.86 -22.34
N ALA A 111 4.52 1.61 -21.04
CA ALA A 111 4.68 2.61 -19.99
C ALA A 111 3.63 3.74 -20.03
N LYS A 112 2.41 3.45 -20.53
CA LYS A 112 1.29 4.41 -20.60
C LYS A 112 0.51 4.50 -19.28
N LEU A 113 1.16 4.21 -18.16
CA LEU A 113 0.56 4.24 -16.84
C LEU A 113 0.85 5.56 -16.14
N GLU A 114 -0.20 6.20 -15.62
CA GLU A 114 -0.08 7.36 -14.74
C GLU A 114 -0.68 7.07 -13.37
N PHE A 115 0.09 7.38 -12.33
CA PHE A 115 -0.39 7.37 -10.94
C PHE A 115 -1.08 8.70 -10.63
N SER A 116 -2.34 8.61 -10.21
CA SER A 116 -3.10 9.77 -9.68
C SER A 116 -2.64 10.15 -8.26
N SER A 117 -2.91 11.37 -7.81
CA SER A 117 -2.67 11.74 -6.40
C SER A 117 -3.59 10.97 -5.44
N PRO A 118 -3.10 10.55 -4.25
CA PRO A 118 -3.94 10.10 -3.14
C PRO A 118 -4.95 11.15 -2.65
N ASP A 119 -4.77 12.43 -2.96
CA ASP A 119 -5.70 13.51 -2.57
C ASP A 119 -7.10 13.31 -3.14
N MET A 120 -7.21 12.62 -4.27
CA MET A 120 -8.48 12.26 -4.91
C MET A 120 -9.34 11.34 -4.03
N GLU A 121 -8.74 10.66 -3.05
CA GLU A 121 -9.44 9.75 -2.13
C GLU A 121 -10.16 10.47 -0.99
N LYS A 122 -9.91 11.77 -0.80
CA LYS A 122 -10.39 12.52 0.37
C LYS A 122 -11.90 12.45 0.55
N GLU A 123 -12.66 12.64 -0.53
CA GLU A 123 -14.13 12.58 -0.48
C GLU A 123 -14.65 11.17 -0.21
N LEU A 124 -13.95 10.15 -0.70
CA LEU A 124 -14.33 8.75 -0.47
C LEU A 124 -14.09 8.39 0.99
N VAL A 125 -12.91 8.71 1.51
CA VAL A 125 -12.49 8.43 2.89
C VAL A 125 -13.32 9.22 3.92
N ALA A 126 -13.78 10.42 3.57
CA ALA A 126 -14.61 11.24 4.46
C ALA A 126 -16.03 10.66 4.66
N LYS A 127 -16.51 9.79 3.76
CA LYS A 127 -17.82 9.16 3.91
C LYS A 127 -17.79 8.16 5.05
N LYS A 128 -18.74 8.30 5.98
CA LYS A 128 -18.91 7.33 7.07
C LYS A 128 -19.29 5.97 6.48
N SER A 129 -18.56 4.92 6.86
CA SER A 129 -18.88 3.56 6.45
C SER A 129 -20.12 3.05 7.18
N LYS A 130 -20.97 2.30 6.47
CA LYS A 130 -22.14 1.61 7.05
C LYS A 130 -21.76 0.67 8.21
N ALA A 131 -20.56 0.07 8.14
CA ALA A 131 -20.06 -0.80 9.21
C ALA A 131 -19.84 -0.06 10.55
N LEU A 132 -19.56 1.26 10.51
CA LEU A 132 -19.44 2.12 11.70
C LEU A 132 -20.80 2.61 12.22
N GLU A 133 -21.88 2.41 11.47
CA GLU A 133 -23.24 2.72 11.92
C GLU A 133 -23.81 1.57 12.76
N ASP A 134 -23.40 0.33 12.47
CA ASP A 134 -23.89 -0.88 13.15
C ASP A 134 -23.16 -1.19 14.47
N THR A 135 -22.04 -0.50 14.75
CA THR A 135 -21.39 -0.55 16.06
C THR A 135 -22.15 0.31 17.07
N ARG A 136 -23.19 -0.27 17.69
CA ARG A 136 -23.79 0.27 18.93
C ARG A 136 -22.67 0.58 19.93
N PRO A 137 -22.73 1.71 20.67
CA PRO A 137 -21.73 1.98 21.70
C PRO A 137 -21.78 0.86 22.74
N THR A 138 -20.69 0.14 22.91
CA THR A 138 -20.48 -0.78 24.03
C THR A 138 -20.75 0.02 25.29
N GLN A 139 -21.89 -0.21 25.94
CA GLN A 139 -22.17 0.38 27.24
C GLN A 139 -21.16 -0.20 28.22
N VAL A 140 -20.09 0.54 28.47
CA VAL A 140 -19.19 0.28 29.58
C VAL A 140 -20.01 0.54 30.85
N LYS A 141 -20.55 -0.53 31.44
CA LYS A 141 -21.20 -0.45 32.76
C LYS A 141 -20.14 -0.08 33.78
N VAL A 142 -20.05 1.20 34.12
CA VAL A 142 -19.34 1.67 35.31
C VAL A 142 -20.03 1.01 36.51
N LYS A 143 -19.36 0.03 37.12
CA LYS A 143 -19.79 -0.52 38.41
C LYS A 143 -19.64 0.61 39.44
N GLN A 144 -20.75 1.28 39.77
CA GLN A 144 -20.82 2.12 40.95
C GLN A 144 -20.59 1.21 42.16
N GLY A 145 -19.45 1.42 42.85
CA GLY A 145 -19.18 0.80 44.14
C GLY A 145 -20.26 1.23 45.13
N LYS A 146 -20.97 0.25 45.70
CA LYS A 146 -21.82 0.47 46.86
C LYS A 146 -20.93 0.78 48.06
N LYS A 147 -21.41 1.76 48.85
CA LYS A 147 -20.90 2.24 50.13
C LYS A 147 -20.58 1.11 51.11
#